data_AF-A0A4Q5WI95-F1
#
_entry.id   AF-A0A4Q5WI95-F1
#
_cell.length_a   1.000
_cell.length_b   1.000
_cell.length_c   1.000
_cell.angle_alpha   90.00
_cell.angle_beta   90.00
_cell.angle_gamma   90.00
#
_symmetry.space_group_name_H-M   'P 1'
#
loop_
_entity.id
_entity.type
_entity.pdbx_description
1 polymer ?
#
loop_
_entity_poly.entity_id
_entity_poly.type
_entity_poly.pdbx_seq_one_letter_code
_entity_poly.pdbx_strand_id
1 'polypeptide(L)'
;MDFNDTPEEAAFRAEARAWLEKTLGEPNAKTNVRIDGPEGLKRAKEYQTKKAAAGFVGLTWRKEAGGRELPPIFNVIFNQEEQKFQAPVGPFAIGLG
;
A
#
# COMPACT_ATOMS: atom_id res chain seq x y z
N MET A 1 -12.85 14.31 -18.65
CA MET A 1 -12.84 13.12 -17.78
C MET A 1 -11.61 12.35 -18.20
N ASP A 2 -10.48 12.74 -17.62
CA ASP A 2 -9.16 12.34 -18.06
C ASP A 2 -8.71 11.20 -17.16
N PHE A 3 -8.83 9.98 -17.67
CA PHE A 3 -8.46 8.73 -17.00
C PHE A 3 -6.95 8.43 -17.07
N ASN A 4 -6.16 9.38 -17.57
CA ASN A 4 -4.70 9.22 -17.63
C ASN A 4 -4.10 9.67 -16.32
N ASP A 5 -3.44 8.75 -15.62
CA ASP A 5 -2.50 9.08 -14.57
C ASP A 5 -1.54 10.16 -15.09
N THR A 6 -1.33 11.24 -14.34
CA THR A 6 -0.25 12.18 -14.62
C THR A 6 1.09 11.43 -14.63
N PRO A 7 2.13 11.94 -15.31
CA PRO A 7 3.44 11.32 -15.29
C PRO A 7 3.99 11.09 -13.87
N GLU A 8 3.62 11.94 -12.91
CA GLU A 8 3.97 11.81 -11.49
C GLU A 8 3.27 10.62 -10.82
N GLU A 9 1.98 10.44 -11.09
CA GLU A 9 1.17 9.31 -10.61
C GLU A 9 1.66 7.98 -11.19
N ALA A 10 1.99 7.95 -12.48
CA ALA A 10 2.53 6.77 -13.15
C ALA A 10 3.91 6.38 -12.60
N ALA A 11 4.79 7.36 -12.35
CA ALA A 11 6.08 7.12 -11.73
C ALA A 11 5.92 6.55 -10.31
N PHE A 12 5.02 7.12 -9.51
CA PHE A 12 4.72 6.63 -8.17
C PHE A 12 4.12 5.22 -8.19
N ARG A 13 3.24 4.91 -9.15
CA ARG A 13 2.69 3.57 -9.33
C ARG A 13 3.80 2.54 -9.56
N ALA A 14 4.77 2.87 -10.41
CA ALA A 14 5.92 1.99 -10.68
C ALA A 14 6.81 1.81 -9.44
N GLU A 15 7.07 2.89 -8.68
CA GLU A 15 7.82 2.82 -7.42
C GLU A 15 7.10 1.94 -6.38
N ALA A 16 5.80 2.17 -6.18
CA ALA A 16 4.97 1.41 -5.27
C ALA A 16 4.96 -0.08 -5.64
N ARG A 17 4.78 -0.40 -6.94
CA ARG A 17 4.82 -1.77 -7.44
C ARG A 17 6.17 -2.43 -7.16
N ALA A 18 7.28 -1.79 -7.54
CA ALA A 18 8.61 -2.36 -7.35
C ALA A 18 8.91 -2.60 -5.85
N TRP A 19 8.44 -1.70 -4.97
CA TRP A 19 8.56 -1.87 -3.54
C TRP A 19 7.69 -3.03 -3.01
N LEU A 20 6.44 -3.15 -3.48
CA LEU A 20 5.54 -4.24 -3.13
C LEU A 20 6.10 -5.59 -3.59
N GLU A 21 6.63 -5.66 -4.82
CA GLU A 21 7.30 -6.86 -5.35
C GLU A 21 8.48 -7.28 -4.49
N LYS A 22 9.32 -6.32 -4.07
CA LYS A 22 10.45 -6.58 -3.19
C LYS A 22 10.04 -6.98 -1.76
N THR A 23 8.88 -6.49 -1.31
CA THR A 23 8.42 -6.64 0.08
C THR A 23 7.57 -7.89 0.30
N LEU A 24 6.67 -8.17 -0.65
CA LEU A 24 5.66 -9.23 -0.61
C LEU A 24 5.91 -10.34 -1.63
N GLY A 25 6.77 -10.11 -2.63
CA GLY A 25 7.02 -11.05 -3.73
C GLY A 25 6.07 -10.81 -4.91
N GLU A 26 5.84 -11.85 -5.71
CA GLU A 26 5.03 -11.75 -6.92
C GLU A 26 3.57 -11.35 -6.63
N PRO A 27 2.94 -10.55 -7.51
CA PRO A 27 1.54 -10.15 -7.35
C PRO A 27 0.64 -11.38 -7.38
N ASN A 28 0.14 -11.79 -6.21
CA ASN A 28 -0.72 -12.95 -6.09
C ASN A 28 -2.16 -12.54 -5.80
N ALA A 29 -2.87 -12.13 -6.84
CA ALA A 29 -4.29 -11.82 -6.77
C ALA A 29 -5.18 -13.06 -6.49
N LYS A 30 -4.63 -14.28 -6.46
CA LYS A 30 -5.42 -15.53 -6.36
C LYS A 30 -5.41 -16.18 -4.97
N THR A 31 -4.46 -15.86 -4.10
CA THR A 31 -4.36 -16.46 -2.77
C THR A 31 -4.92 -15.52 -1.72
N ASN A 32 -6.17 -15.71 -1.30
CA ASN A 32 -6.76 -15.04 -0.14
C ASN A 32 -5.90 -15.33 1.10
N VAL A 33 -4.93 -14.46 1.40
CA VAL A 33 -4.05 -14.61 2.57
C VAL A 33 -4.91 -14.38 3.80
N ARG A 34 -5.50 -15.46 4.33
CA ARG A 34 -6.22 -15.39 5.60
C ARG A 34 -5.21 -14.99 6.65
N ILE A 35 -5.40 -13.81 7.22
CA ILE A 35 -4.74 -13.38 8.45
C ILE A 35 -5.47 -14.11 9.59
N ASP A 36 -5.26 -15.42 9.68
CA ASP A 36 -5.84 -16.25 10.73
C ASP A 36 -4.73 -16.69 11.70
N GLY A 37 -4.98 -16.54 13.00
CA GLY A 37 -4.04 -16.89 14.04
C GLY A 37 -2.86 -15.92 14.25
N PRO A 38 -1.99 -16.23 15.24
CA PRO A 38 -0.88 -15.35 15.65
C PRO A 38 0.17 -15.13 14.56
N GLU A 39 0.34 -16.07 13.63
CA GLU A 39 1.28 -15.94 12.50
C GLU A 39 0.80 -14.96 11.43
N GLY A 40 -0.51 -14.92 11.14
CA GLY A 40 -1.09 -13.91 10.26
C GLY A 40 -0.89 -12.51 10.83
N LEU A 41 -1.16 -12.34 12.13
CA LEU A 41 -1.00 -11.06 12.83
C LEU A 41 0.47 -10.58 12.79
N LYS A 42 1.43 -11.49 12.94
CA LYS A 42 2.86 -11.19 12.84
C LYS A 42 3.24 -10.70 11.44
N ARG A 43 2.79 -11.39 10.38
CA ARG A 43 3.00 -10.95 8.99
C ARG A 43 2.37 -9.59 8.70
N ALA A 44 1.17 -9.34 9.18
CA ALA A 44 0.49 -8.05 9.04
C ALA A 44 1.25 -6.92 9.74
N LYS A 45 1.77 -7.18 10.95
CA LYS A 45 2.56 -6.23 11.72
C LYS A 45 3.90 -5.94 11.04
N GLU A 46 4.61 -6.96 10.59
CA GLU A 46 5.87 -6.80 9.82
C GLU A 46 5.62 -6.00 8.53
N TYR A 47 4.52 -6.27 7.83
CA TYR A 47 4.15 -5.51 6.65
C TYR A 47 3.85 -4.04 6.95
N GLN A 48 3.05 -3.74 7.99
CA GLN A 48 2.80 -2.37 8.42
C GLN A 48 4.08 -1.64 8.81
N THR A 49 5.00 -2.31 9.52
CA THR A 49 6.31 -1.73 9.86
C THR A 49 7.13 -1.40 8.62
N LYS A 50 7.17 -2.31 7.63
CA LYS A 50 7.85 -2.04 6.34
C LYS A 50 7.21 -0.88 5.59
N LYS A 51 5.87 -0.83 5.53
CA LYS A 51 5.11 0.25 4.89
C LYS A 51 5.37 1.60 5.55
N ALA A 52 5.43 1.64 6.88
CA ALA A 52 5.78 2.82 7.65
C ALA A 52 7.24 3.25 7.43
N ALA A 53 8.17 2.30 7.47
CA ALA A 53 9.60 2.56 7.24
C ALA A 53 9.88 3.06 5.81
N ALA A 54 9.11 2.60 4.83
CA ALA A 54 9.19 3.04 3.44
C ALA A 54 8.45 4.38 3.18
N GLY A 55 7.77 4.95 4.19
CA GLY A 55 7.07 6.22 4.05
C GLY A 55 5.79 6.15 3.20
N PHE A 56 5.22 4.95 3.03
CA PHE A 56 3.91 4.75 2.37
C PHE A 56 2.74 4.93 3.35
N VAL A 57 3.01 5.11 4.65
CA VAL A 57 2.00 5.50 5.65
C VAL A 57 1.93 7.02 5.72
N GLY A 58 0.72 7.57 5.81
CA GLY A 58 0.54 9.02 5.96
C GLY A 58 0.96 9.81 4.73
N LEU A 59 0.82 9.25 3.52
CA LEU A 59 1.13 9.96 2.26
C LEU A 59 0.40 11.32 2.21
N THR A 60 -0.85 11.36 2.68
CA THR A 60 -1.70 12.57 2.72
C THR A 60 -1.52 13.43 3.97
N TRP A 61 -0.76 12.97 4.96
CA TRP A 61 -0.52 13.74 6.17
C TRP A 61 0.45 14.89 5.86
N ARG A 62 0.31 16.01 6.57
CA ARG A 62 1.22 17.14 6.41
C ARG A 62 2.65 16.73 6.77
N LYS A 63 3.63 17.38 6.13
CA LYS A 63 5.05 17.18 6.43
C LYS A 63 5.37 17.44 7.90
N GLU A 64 4.67 18.40 8.51
CA GLU A 64 4.77 18.76 9.93
C GLU A 64 4.42 17.59 10.87
N ALA A 65 3.56 16.67 10.43
CA ALA A 65 3.17 15.48 11.16
C ALA A 65 3.94 14.21 10.71
N GLY A 66 4.99 14.37 9.91
CA GLY A 66 5.80 13.27 9.37
C GLY A 66 5.22 12.60 8.12
N GLY A 67 4.23 13.22 7.46
CA GLY A 67 3.69 12.75 6.18
C GLY A 67 4.41 13.29 4.96
N ARG A 68 3.99 12.87 3.77
CA ARG A 68 4.54 13.36 2.48
C ARG A 68 3.76 14.54 1.90
N GLU A 69 2.63 14.92 2.50
CA GLU A 69 1.74 15.99 2.04
C GLU A 69 1.33 15.83 0.57
N LEU A 70 1.23 14.57 0.14
CA LEU A 70 0.85 14.20 -1.20
C LEU A 70 -0.67 14.24 -1.37
N PRO A 71 -1.14 14.53 -2.59
CA PRO A 71 -2.54 14.43 -2.93
C PRO A 71 -3.12 13.04 -2.60
N PRO A 72 -4.40 12.95 -2.20
CA PRO A 72 -5.05 11.68 -1.87
C PRO A 72 -5.03 10.66 -3.01
N ILE A 73 -4.86 11.10 -4.27
CA ILE A 73 -4.74 10.21 -5.42
C ILE A 73 -3.53 9.25 -5.32
N PHE A 74 -2.41 9.69 -4.73
CA PHE A 74 -1.25 8.82 -4.52
C PHE A 74 -1.56 7.70 -3.52
N ASN A 75 -2.34 8.00 -2.47
CA ASN A 75 -2.82 6.98 -1.55
C ASN A 75 -3.74 5.98 -2.27
N VAL A 76 -4.62 6.46 -3.15
CA VAL A 76 -5.49 5.60 -3.98
C VAL A 76 -4.65 4.71 -4.91
N ILE A 77 -3.65 5.25 -5.60
CA ILE A 77 -2.74 4.48 -6.48
C ILE A 77 -2.00 3.41 -5.69
N PHE A 78 -1.44 3.77 -4.54
CA PHE A 78 -0.76 2.80 -3.67
C PHE A 78 -1.70 1.69 -3.24
N ASN A 79 -2.94 2.04 -2.84
CA ASN A 79 -3.94 1.07 -2.43
C ASN A 79 -4.32 0.11 -3.58
N GLN A 80 -4.54 0.64 -4.78
CA GLN A 80 -4.83 -0.18 -5.97
C GLN A 80 -3.70 -1.16 -6.31
N GLU A 81 -2.44 -0.74 -6.18
CA GLU A 81 -1.32 -1.65 -6.36
C GLU A 81 -1.27 -2.67 -5.22
N GLU A 82 -1.38 -2.24 -3.96
CA GLU A 82 -1.40 -3.09 -2.76
C GLU A 82 -2.46 -4.22 -2.85
N GLN A 83 -3.63 -3.95 -3.44
CA GLN A 83 -4.68 -4.93 -3.71
C GLN A 83 -4.23 -6.04 -4.66
N LYS A 84 -3.38 -5.74 -5.66
CA LYS A 84 -2.85 -6.75 -6.61
C LYS A 84 -1.86 -7.70 -5.93
N PHE A 85 -1.21 -7.25 -4.87
CA PHE A 85 -0.25 -8.04 -4.09
C PHE A 85 -0.88 -8.76 -2.90
N GLN A 86 -2.21 -8.64 -2.71
CA GLN A 86 -2.92 -9.17 -1.54
C GLN A 86 -2.14 -8.94 -0.25
N ALA A 87 -1.72 -7.69 -0.04
CA ALA A 87 -0.97 -7.35 1.16
C ALA A 87 -1.74 -7.83 2.41
N PRO A 88 -1.04 -8.28 3.46
CA PRO A 88 -1.64 -8.72 4.72
C PRO A 88 -2.14 -7.51 5.53
N VAL A 89 -3.05 -6.73 4.93
CA VAL A 89 -3.66 -5.53 5.51
C VAL A 89 -4.89 -5.85 6.37
N GLY A 90 -5.35 -7.12 6.39
CA GLY A 90 -6.44 -7.56 7.25
C GLY A 90 -7.70 -6.68 7.09
N PRO A 91 -8.47 -6.41 8.17
CA PRO A 91 -9.66 -5.54 8.11
C PRO A 91 -9.34 -4.06 7.76
N PHE A 92 -8.07 -3.67 7.67
CA PHE A 92 -7.66 -2.31 7.29
C PHE A 92 -7.51 -2.12 5.77
N ALA A 93 -7.66 -3.19 4.99
CA ALA A 93 -7.66 -3.16 3.52
C ALA A 93 -8.88 -2.42 2.95
N ILE A 94 -10.02 -2.55 3.64
CA ILE A 94 -11.28 -1.96 3.25
C ILE A 94 -11.55 -0.82 4.22
N GLY A 95 -10.87 0.30 3.98
CA GLY A 95 -11.32 1.62 4.43
C GLY A 95 -12.56 2.04 3.64
N LEU A 96 -13.63 1.23 3.72
CA LEU A 96 -15.00 1.66 3.51
C LEU A 96 -15.70 1.43 4.86
N GLY A 97 -15.50 2.40 5.75
CA GLY A 97 -16.15 2.56 7.04
C GLY A 97 -16.00 4.01 7.46
#